data_AF-A0A535K1A2-F1
#
_entry.id   AF-A0A535K1A2-F1
#
_cell.length_a   1.000
_cell.length_b   1.000
_cell.length_c   1.000
_cell.angle_alpha   90.00
_cell.angle_beta   90.00
_cell.angle_gamma   90.00
#
_symmetry.space_group_name_H-M   'P 1'
#
loop_
_entity.id
_entity.type
_entity.pdbx_description
1 polymer ?
#
loop_
_entity_poly.entity_id
_entity_poly.type
_entity_poly.pdbx_seq_one_letter_code
_entity_poly.pdbx_strand_id
1 'polypeptide(L)'
;MSAEVAYLDTSAAVKLLMTERESPALRRWLRRRPERASAALVRVELVRVVRRAGVPRLIPDARKLLAGIHLIRLDDVLLDRAADLDPIEPQPARFAQNARIPRP
;
A
#
# COMPACT_ATOMS: atom_id res chain seq x y z
N MET A 1 19.29 0.22 -17.17
CA MET A 1 18.73 1.03 -16.07
C MET A 1 17.56 0.27 -15.50
N SER A 2 17.73 -0.42 -14.38
CA SER A 2 16.59 -1.01 -13.66
C SER A 2 15.84 0.15 -13.01
N ALA A 3 14.68 0.54 -13.55
CA ALA A 3 13.83 1.47 -12.84
C ALA A 3 13.41 0.79 -11.52
N GLU A 4 13.53 1.52 -10.40
CA GLU A 4 13.08 1.02 -9.11
C GLU A 4 11.55 1.03 -9.12
N VAL A 5 10.93 -0.15 -9.34
CA VAL A 5 9.47 -0.31 -9.34
C VAL A 5 8.95 -0.14 -7.92
N ALA A 6 8.04 0.81 -7.71
CA ALA A 6 7.35 0.97 -6.43
C ALA A 6 6.20 -0.04 -6.31
N TYR A 7 6.31 -1.00 -5.40
CA TYR A 7 5.17 -1.82 -5.03
C TYR A 7 4.21 -1.01 -4.14
N LEU A 8 2.94 -0.96 -4.51
CA LEU A 8 1.88 -0.29 -3.77
C LEU A 8 0.97 -1.35 -3.16
N ASP A 9 0.90 -1.37 -1.83
CA ASP A 9 -0.19 -2.04 -1.14
C ASP A 9 -1.50 -1.21 -1.29
N THR A 10 -2.60 -1.77 -0.80
CA THR A 10 -3.88 -1.06 -0.85
C THR A 10 -3.85 0.22 -0.01
N SER A 11 -3.14 0.25 1.12
CA SER A 11 -3.08 1.45 1.97
C SER A 11 -2.38 2.63 1.28
N ALA A 12 -1.35 2.37 0.46
CA ALA A 12 -0.69 3.36 -0.38
C ALA A 12 -1.60 3.81 -1.53
N ALA A 13 -2.30 2.89 -2.19
CA ALA A 13 -3.26 3.24 -3.23
C ALA A 13 -4.39 4.15 -2.70
N VAL A 14 -4.88 3.88 -1.48
CA VAL A 14 -5.86 4.73 -0.80
C VAL A 14 -5.30 6.14 -0.58
N LYS A 15 -4.05 6.30 -0.12
CA LYS A 15 -3.41 7.62 0.07
C LYS A 15 -3.20 8.41 -1.24
N LEU A 16 -3.19 7.74 -2.39
CA LEU A 16 -3.13 8.38 -3.70
C LEU A 16 -4.52 8.83 -4.17
N LEU A 17 -5.54 8.05 -3.88
CA LEU A 17 -6.94 8.33 -4.23
C LEU A 17 -7.59 9.36 -3.29
N MET A 18 -7.37 9.21 -1.98
CA MET A 18 -7.92 10.02 -0.90
C MET A 18 -6.76 10.72 -0.18
N THR A 19 -6.92 12.01 0.12
CA THR A 19 -5.89 12.75 0.85
C THR A 19 -5.94 12.38 2.32
N GLU A 20 -4.90 11.70 2.78
CA GLU A 20 -4.63 11.38 4.19
C GLU A 20 -3.36 12.11 4.65
N ARG A 21 -3.07 12.02 5.95
CA ARG A 21 -1.91 12.67 6.58
C ARG A 21 -0.58 12.29 5.90
N GLU A 22 -0.42 11.03 5.49
CA GLU A 22 0.80 10.50 4.88
C GLU A 22 0.85 10.70 3.36
N SER A 23 -0.25 11.11 2.72
CA SER A 23 -0.34 11.28 1.26
C SER A 23 0.75 12.20 0.67
N PRO A 24 1.10 13.35 1.29
CA PRO A 24 2.18 14.19 0.76
C PRO A 24 3.54 13.49 0.76
N ALA A 25 3.86 12.76 1.84
CA ALA A 25 5.11 12.02 1.95
C ALA A 25 5.20 10.92 0.90
N LEU A 26 4.12 10.15 0.72
CA LEU A 26 4.03 9.12 -0.31
C LEU A 26 4.22 9.70 -1.72
N ARG A 27 3.52 10.79 -2.05
CA ARG A 27 3.68 11.45 -3.36
C ARG A 27 5.11 11.92 -3.59
N ARG A 28 5.79 12.47 -2.57
CA ARG A 28 7.21 12.87 -2.67
C ARG A 28 8.12 11.68 -2.95
N TRP A 29 7.91 10.56 -2.28
CA TRP A 29 8.69 9.34 -2.44
C TRP A 29 8.51 8.70 -3.84
N LEU A 30 7.27 8.74 -4.37
CA LEU A 30 6.93 8.21 -5.69
C LEU A 30 7.44 9.05 -6.87
N ARG A 31 7.82 10.32 -6.67
CA ARG A 31 8.32 11.16 -7.79
C ARG A 31 9.54 10.58 -8.49
N ARG A 32 10.37 9.81 -7.79
CA ARG A 32 11.56 9.16 -8.33
C ARG A 32 11.29 7.73 -8.81
N ARG A 33 10.05 7.24 -8.71
CA ARG A 33 9.60 5.86 -8.99
C ARG A 33 8.33 5.88 -9.85
N PRO A 34 8.46 6.17 -11.16
CA PRO A 34 7.31 6.28 -12.04
C PRO A 34 6.63 4.93 -12.28
N GLU A 35 7.40 3.84 -12.30
CA GLU A 35 6.89 2.49 -12.44
C GLU A 35 6.31 2.00 -11.11
N ARG A 36 5.09 1.46 -11.18
CA ARG A 36 4.31 1.04 -10.01
C ARG A 36 3.72 -0.32 -10.27
N ALA A 37 3.78 -1.19 -9.27
CA ALA A 37 3.16 -2.50 -9.30
C ALA A 37 2.30 -2.72 -8.06
N SER A 38 1.31 -3.61 -8.16
CA SER A 38 0.49 -4.05 -7.03
C SER A 38 -0.06 -5.44 -7.31
N ALA A 39 -0.36 -6.22 -6.27
CA ALA A 39 -1.15 -7.43 -6.43
C ALA A 39 -2.53 -7.09 -7.00
N ALA A 40 -3.05 -7.92 -7.91
CA ALA A 40 -4.35 -7.70 -8.55
C ALA A 40 -5.52 -7.55 -7.55
N LEU A 41 -5.36 -8.02 -6.31
CA LEU A 41 -6.31 -7.87 -5.21
C LEU A 41 -6.68 -6.40 -4.93
N VAL A 42 -5.78 -5.45 -5.19
CA VAL A 42 -6.04 -4.00 -5.01
C VAL A 42 -7.28 -3.51 -5.77
N ARG A 43 -7.65 -4.17 -6.89
CA ARG A 43 -8.87 -3.86 -7.66
C ARG A 43 -10.13 -4.03 -6.81
N VAL A 44 -10.14 -5.07 -5.96
CA VAL A 44 -11.26 -5.40 -5.09
C VAL A 44 -11.21 -4.51 -3.85
N GLU A 45 -10.05 -4.43 -3.21
CA GLU A 45 -9.90 -3.74 -1.94
C GLU A 45 -10.14 -2.24 -2.07
N LEU A 46 -9.62 -1.58 -3.10
CA LEU A 46 -9.79 -0.14 -3.28
C LEU A 46 -11.26 0.23 -3.49
N VAL A 47 -12.01 -0.55 -4.28
CA VAL A 47 -13.46 -0.33 -4.45
C VAL A 47 -14.23 -0.56 -3.14
N ARG A 48 -13.86 -1.59 -2.37
CA ARG A 48 -14.47 -1.86 -1.05
C ARG A 48 -14.18 -0.74 -0.07
N VAL A 49 -12.96 -0.20 -0.04
CA VAL A 49 -12.60 0.95 0.80
C VAL A 49 -13.43 2.17 0.43
N VAL A 50 -13.53 2.51 -0.85
CA VAL A 50 -14.32 3.64 -1.34
C VAL A 50 -15.80 3.52 -0.96
N ARG A 51 -16.38 2.31 -1.09
CA ARG A 51 -17.76 2.04 -0.66
C ARG A 51 -17.92 2.18 0.84
N ARG A 52 -17.01 1.59 1.62
CA ARG A 52 -17.02 1.66 3.10
C ARG A 52 -16.90 3.09 3.61
N ALA A 53 -16.13 3.92 2.92
CA ALA A 53 -15.94 5.33 3.26
C ALA A 53 -17.13 6.22 2.84
N GLY A 54 -18.19 5.67 2.23
CA GLY A 54 -19.37 6.44 1.84
C GLY A 54 -19.14 7.41 0.68
N VAL A 55 -18.11 7.18 -0.14
CA VAL A 55 -17.70 8.07 -1.25
C VAL A 55 -17.71 7.35 -2.61
N PRO A 56 -18.81 6.66 -3.02
CA PRO A 56 -18.85 5.87 -4.24
C PRO A 56 -18.53 6.66 -5.52
N ARG A 57 -18.69 7.98 -5.49
CA ARG A 57 -18.28 8.89 -6.58
C ARG A 57 -16.80 8.79 -6.97
N LEU A 58 -15.93 8.27 -6.08
CA LEU A 58 -14.49 8.08 -6.36
C LEU A 58 -14.17 6.76 -7.08
N ILE A 59 -15.15 5.89 -7.35
CA ILE A 59 -14.90 4.61 -8.06
C ILE A 59 -14.28 4.83 -9.47
N PRO A 60 -14.71 5.82 -10.28
CA PRO A 60 -14.05 6.13 -11.55
C PRO A 60 -12.59 6.55 -11.36
N ASP A 61 -12.28 7.38 -10.36
CA ASP A 61 -10.91 7.81 -10.05
C ASP A 61 -10.05 6.64 -9.56
N ALA A 62 -10.61 5.74 -8.76
CA ALA A 62 -9.95 4.50 -8.35
C ALA A 62 -9.57 3.66 -9.57
N ARG A 63 -10.48 3.49 -10.54
CA ARG A 63 -10.20 2.76 -11.78
C ARG A 63 -9.13 3.46 -12.63
N LYS A 64 -9.17 4.79 -12.70
CA LYS A 64 -8.14 5.59 -13.40
C LYS A 64 -6.76 5.44 -12.75
N LEU A 65 -6.69 5.44 -11.43
CA LEU A 65 -5.45 5.18 -10.69
C LEU A 65 -4.90 3.78 -11.01
N LEU A 66 -5.76 2.76 -10.98
CA LEU A 66 -5.39 1.37 -11.26
C LEU A 66 -4.89 1.16 -12.70
N ALA A 67 -5.37 1.94 -13.67
CA ALA A 67 -4.90 1.87 -15.05
C ALA A 67 -3.41 2.26 -15.20
N GLY A 68 -2.86 3.01 -14.25
CA GLY A 68 -1.43 3.39 -14.20
C GLY A 68 -0.56 2.48 -13.34
N ILE A 69 -1.07 1.32 -12.90
CA ILE A 69 -0.37 0.38 -12.03
C ILE A 69 -0.28 -0.97 -12.73
N HIS A 70 0.92 -1.56 -12.77
CA HIS A 70 1.11 -2.93 -13.22
C HIS A 70 0.49 -3.90 -12.20
N LEU A 71 -0.53 -4.65 -12.61
CA LEU A 71 -1.23 -5.57 -11.72
C LEU A 71 -0.65 -6.98 -11.86
N ILE A 72 -0.03 -7.44 -10.77
CA ILE A 72 0.51 -8.79 -10.66
C ILE A 72 -0.65 -9.76 -10.44
N ARG A 73 -0.83 -10.70 -11.36
CA ARG A 73 -1.85 -11.75 -11.25
C ARG A 73 -1.52 -12.64 -10.05
N LEU A 74 -2.53 -12.90 -9.22
CA LEU A 74 -2.44 -13.90 -8.17
C LEU A 74 -2.89 -15.25 -8.75
N ASP A 75 -2.05 -16.26 -8.60
CA ASP A 75 -2.35 -17.66 -8.89
C ASP A 75 -1.90 -18.55 -7.73
N ASP A 76 -2.37 -19.78 -7.72
CA ASP A 76 -2.14 -20.71 -6.61
C ASP A 76 -0.65 -20.92 -6.37
N VAL A 77 0.16 -21.02 -7.43
CA VAL A 77 1.63 -21.15 -7.35
C VAL A 77 2.27 -19.95 -6.64
N LEU A 78 1.84 -18.72 -6.94
CA LEU A 78 2.32 -17.53 -6.26
C LEU A 78 1.88 -17.49 -4.79
N LEU A 79 0.64 -17.89 -4.51
CA LEU A 79 0.08 -17.91 -3.16
C LEU A 79 0.79 -18.96 -2.29
N ASP A 80 1.03 -20.16 -2.81
CA ASP A 80 1.76 -21.22 -2.11
C ASP A 80 3.19 -20.78 -1.78
N ARG A 81 3.90 -20.19 -2.75
CA ARG A 81 5.24 -19.62 -2.50
C ARG A 81 5.24 -18.49 -1.47
N ALA A 82 4.17 -17.70 -1.41
CA ALA A 82 4.05 -16.66 -0.41
C ALA A 82 3.78 -17.24 0.99
N ALA A 83 3.10 -18.38 1.08
CA ALA A 83 2.85 -19.09 2.33
C ALA A 83 4.13 -19.70 2.93
N ASP A 84 5.10 -20.05 2.10
CA ASP A 84 6.42 -20.57 2.52
C ASP A 84 7.39 -19.48 3.04
N LEU A 85 7.00 -18.20 2.99
CA LEU A 85 7.84 -17.12 3.51
C LEU A 85 7.89 -17.18 5.05
N ASP A 86 9.12 -17.24 5.58
CA ASP A 86 9.34 -17.10 7.02
C ASP A 86 8.74 -15.78 7.54
N PRO A 87 8.21 -15.76 8.77
CA PRO A 87 7.78 -14.51 9.39
C PRO A 87 8.94 -13.50 9.34
N ILE A 88 8.70 -12.34 8.75
CA ILE A 88 9.58 -11.20 9.00
C ILE A 88 9.41 -10.90 10.48
N GLU A 89 10.45 -11.17 11.28
CA GLU A 89 10.45 -10.76 12.68
C GLU A 89 10.05 -9.29 12.74
N PRO A 90 8.95 -8.94 13.43
CA PRO A 90 8.58 -7.56 13.58
C PRO A 90 9.74 -6.88 14.29
N GLN A 91 10.46 -6.01 13.57
CA GLN A 91 11.55 -5.24 14.15
C GLN A 91 10.98 -4.54 15.39
N PRO A 92 11.51 -4.79 16.61
CA PRO A 92 10.91 -4.27 17.82
C PRO A 92 10.79 -2.78 17.65
N ALA A 93 9.55 -2.30 17.76
CA ALA A 93 9.18 -0.91 17.66
C ALA A 93 10.23 -0.08 18.41
N ARG A 94 10.98 0.78 17.69
CA ARG A 94 11.92 1.76 18.26
C ARG A 94 11.23 2.81 19.17
N PHE A 95 10.03 2.52 19.67
CA PHE A 95 9.21 3.38 20.50
C PHE A 95 9.49 3.26 22.01
N ALA A 96 10.48 2.46 22.43
CA ALA A 96 10.81 2.26 23.85
C ALA A 96 12.04 3.05 24.36
N GLN A 97 12.44 4.17 23.74
CA GLN A 97 13.55 4.98 24.28
C GLN A 97 13.16 6.17 25.17
N ASN A 98 11.87 6.58 25.24
CA ASN A 98 11.51 7.81 25.97
C ASN A 98 10.40 7.69 27.03
N ALA A 99 10.09 6.49 27.53
CA ALA A 99 9.20 6.34 28.69
C ALA A 99 10.00 6.10 29.97
N ARG A 100 10.78 7.09 30.39
CA ARG A 100 11.28 7.16 31.77
C ARG A 100 10.13 7.69 32.63
N ILE A 101 9.26 6.79 33.08
CA ILE A 101 8.31 7.08 34.14
C ILE A 101 9.10 6.97 35.46
N PRO A 102 9.30 8.05 36.24
CA PRO A 102 9.83 7.91 37.58
C PRO A 102 8.78 7.20 38.43
N ARG A 103 9.16 6.08 39.05
CA ARG A 103 8.32 5.46 40.10
C ARG A 103 8.39 6.33 41.36
N PRO A 104 7.30 6.40 42.14
CA PRO A 104 7.28 7.09 43.44
C PRO A 104 8.26 6.47 44.43
#